data_AF-A0A6I1F5A8-F1
#
_entry.id   AF-A0A6I1F5A8-F1
#
_cell.length_a   1.000
_cell.length_b   1.000
_cell.length_c   1.000
_cell.angle_alpha   90.00
_cell.angle_beta   90.00
_cell.angle_gamma   90.00
#
_symmetry.space_group_name_H-M   'P 1'
#
loop_
_entity.id
_entity.type
_entity.pdbx_description
1 polymer ?
#
loop_
_entity_poly.entity_id
_entity_poly.type
_entity_poly.pdbx_seq_one_letter_code
_entity_poly.pdbx_strand_id
1 'polypeptide(L)'
;MIANNDQTKQLPNEIKSTFKELKVLKHLRKAGITKSFGFTCAYLFQLIFCLIFENKNWFRTLESKKSTDIPAKDAVYRFLNRSTYSWRRFLLLLSA
;
A
#
# COMPACT_ATOMS: atom_id res chain seq x y z
N MET A 1 -15.75 -22.20 -4.09
CA MET A 1 -14.74 -21.61 -5.00
C MET A 1 -14.21 -20.36 -4.34
N ILE A 2 -12.97 -20.38 -3.84
CA ILE A 2 -12.35 -19.19 -3.22
C ILE A 2 -11.92 -18.29 -4.37
N ALA A 3 -12.67 -17.23 -4.63
CA ALA A 3 -12.27 -16.21 -5.58
C ALA A 3 -10.99 -15.55 -5.04
N ASN A 4 -9.86 -15.84 -5.67
CA ASN A 4 -8.64 -15.07 -5.50
C ASN A 4 -8.92 -13.65 -6.03
N ASN A 5 -9.47 -12.79 -5.17
CA ASN A 5 -9.56 -11.37 -5.41
C ASN A 5 -8.14 -10.81 -5.35
N ASP A 6 -7.41 -11.00 -6.43
CA ASP A 6 -6.07 -10.52 -6.62
C ASP A 6 -6.17 -9.02 -6.90
N GLN A 7 -6.51 -8.26 -5.85
CA GLN A 7 -6.56 -6.79 -5.80
C GLN A 7 -5.24 -6.17 -6.30
N THR A 8 -4.19 -6.98 -6.43
CA THR A 8 -2.89 -6.57 -6.90
C THR A 8 -2.82 -6.41 -8.43
N LYS A 9 -3.71 -7.00 -9.24
CA LYS A 9 -3.63 -6.94 -10.73
C LYS A 9 -3.64 -5.53 -11.32
N GLN A 10 -4.08 -4.54 -10.55
CA GLN A 10 -4.20 -3.15 -11.01
C GLN A 10 -2.93 -2.31 -10.79
N LEU A 11 -1.92 -2.82 -10.08
CA LEU A 11 -0.71 -2.06 -9.78
C LEU A 11 0.42 -2.42 -10.75
N PRO A 12 1.25 -1.45 -11.18
CA PRO A 12 2.36 -1.68 -12.11
C PRO A 12 3.25 -2.82 -11.64
N ASN A 13 3.54 -3.78 -12.52
CA ASN A 13 4.38 -4.94 -12.21
C ASN A 13 5.78 -4.52 -11.77
N GLU A 14 6.30 -3.41 -12.31
CA GLU A 14 7.58 -2.81 -11.94
C GLU A 14 7.64 -2.45 -10.44
N ILE A 15 6.57 -1.86 -9.90
CA ILE A 15 6.51 -1.47 -8.48
C ILE A 15 6.46 -2.72 -7.59
N LYS A 16 5.78 -3.79 -8.03
CA LYS A 16 5.78 -5.06 -7.29
C LYS A 16 7.17 -5.70 -7.26
N SER A 17 7.85 -5.71 -8.40
CA SER A 17 9.18 -6.32 -8.53
C SER A 17 10.19 -5.60 -7.63
N THR A 18 10.25 -4.28 -7.73
CA THR A 18 11.12 -3.44 -6.89
C THR A 18 10.82 -3.58 -5.39
N PHE A 19 9.55 -3.65 -4.99
CA PHE A 19 9.18 -3.86 -3.59
C PHE A 19 9.62 -5.23 -3.05
N LYS A 20 9.59 -6.25 -3.91
CA LYS A 20 10.05 -7.60 -3.57
C LYS A 20 11.57 -7.63 -3.42
N GLU A 21 12.28 -6.98 -4.35
CA GLU A 21 13.74 -6.85 -4.34
C GLU A 21 14.23 -6.12 -3.08
N LEU A 22 13.64 -4.95 -2.78
CA LEU A 22 13.93 -4.15 -1.59
C LEU A 22 13.36 -4.73 -0.28
N LYS A 23 12.70 -5.89 -0.35
CA LYS A 23 12.08 -6.58 0.79
C LYS A 23 11.19 -5.64 1.64
N VAL A 24 10.52 -4.69 1.00
CA VAL A 24 9.72 -3.62 1.65
C VAL A 24 8.74 -4.18 2.68
N LEU A 25 8.02 -5.24 2.31
CA LEU A 25 7.04 -5.88 3.18
C LEU A 25 7.66 -6.48 4.45
N LYS A 26 8.89 -7.01 4.35
CA LYS A 26 9.64 -7.54 5.50
C LYS A 26 10.01 -6.41 6.47
N HIS A 27 10.44 -5.27 5.93
CA HIS A 27 10.78 -4.09 6.71
C HIS A 27 9.54 -3.46 7.38
N LEU A 28 8.41 -3.37 6.67
CA LEU A 28 7.13 -2.93 7.24
C LEU A 28 6.74 -3.80 8.44
N ARG A 29 6.79 -5.13 8.30
CA ARG A 29 6.46 -6.05 9.40
C ARG A 29 7.41 -5.91 10.59
N LYS A 30 8.72 -5.80 10.34
CA LYS A 30 9.73 -5.57 11.39
C LYS A 30 9.56 -4.22 12.11
N ALA A 31 8.97 -3.23 11.44
CA ALA A 31 8.64 -1.92 12.01
C ALA A 31 7.28 -1.88 12.74
N GLY A 32 6.60 -3.02 12.88
CA GLY A 32 5.28 -3.09 13.52
C GLY A 32 4.13 -2.62 12.63
N ILE A 33 4.38 -2.44 11.32
CA ILE A 33 3.37 -2.05 10.34
C ILE A 33 2.72 -3.32 9.80
N THR A 34 1.74 -3.81 10.54
CA THR A 34 0.98 -5.03 10.24
C THR A 34 -0.48 -4.74 9.96
N LYS A 35 -1.15 -5.61 9.22
CA LYS A 35 -2.59 -5.44 8.90
C LYS A 35 -3.38 -5.23 10.19
N SER A 36 -4.14 -4.14 10.26
CA SER A 36 -5.08 -3.88 11.35
C SER A 36 -6.51 -4.22 10.94
N PHE A 37 -7.04 -3.56 9.92
CA PHE A 37 -8.44 -3.75 9.48
C PHE A 37 -8.60 -3.43 7.99
N GLY A 38 -9.50 -4.14 7.31
CA GLY A 38 -9.80 -3.92 5.89
C GLY A 38 -8.68 -4.40 4.96
N PHE A 39 -8.11 -3.46 4.21
CA PHE A 39 -7.07 -3.71 3.21
C PHE A 39 -5.73 -4.10 3.84
N THR A 40 -4.92 -4.85 3.10
CA THR A 40 -3.58 -5.25 3.54
C THR A 40 -2.62 -4.05 3.47
N CYS A 41 -1.71 -3.92 4.45
CA CYS A 41 -0.68 -2.87 4.47
C CYS A 41 0.17 -2.86 3.20
N ALA A 42 0.49 -4.04 2.66
CA ALA A 42 1.18 -4.19 1.38
C ALA A 42 0.46 -3.44 0.25
N TYR A 43 -0.84 -3.67 0.13
CA TYR A 43 -1.66 -3.08 -0.92
C TYR A 43 -1.81 -1.56 -0.73
N LEU A 44 -2.10 -1.09 0.49
CA LEU A 44 -2.20 0.34 0.78
C LEU A 44 -0.87 1.06 0.51
N PHE A 45 0.25 0.47 0.96
CA PHE A 45 1.58 1.04 0.73
C PHE A 45 1.91 1.10 -0.77
N GLN A 46 1.63 0.02 -1.51
CA GLN A 46 1.86 -0.01 -2.95
C GLN A 46 0.99 1.01 -3.69
N LEU A 47 -0.28 1.14 -3.31
CA LEU A 47 -1.22 2.08 -3.90
C LEU A 47 -0.75 3.53 -3.75
N ILE A 48 -0.25 3.90 -2.56
CA ILE A 48 0.31 5.23 -2.30
C ILE A 48 1.47 5.53 -3.26
N PHE A 49 2.41 4.59 -3.39
CA PHE A 49 3.56 4.77 -4.29
C PHE A 49 3.14 4.85 -5.76
N CYS A 50 2.17 4.04 -6.20
CA CYS A 50 1.67 4.11 -7.56
C CYS A 50 1.03 5.47 -7.85
N LEU A 51 0.26 6.03 -6.92
CA LEU A 51 -0.34 7.36 -7.09
C LEU A 51 0.72 8.47 -7.19
N ILE A 52 1.76 8.39 -6.35
CA ILE A 52 2.88 9.34 -6.37
C ILE A 52 3.62 9.26 -7.71
N PHE A 53 3.99 8.05 -8.14
CA PHE A 53 4.77 7.86 -9.38
C PHE A 53 3.98 8.12 -10.66
N GLU A 54 2.68 7.82 -10.69
CA GLU A 54 1.83 8.12 -11.84
C GLU A 54 1.34 9.58 -11.85
N ASN A 55 1.71 10.39 -10.84
CA ASN A 55 1.25 11.75 -10.62
C ASN A 55 -0.29 11.88 -10.70
N LYS A 56 -1.00 10.84 -10.24
CA LYS A 56 -2.46 10.78 -10.27
C LYS A 56 -3.01 11.30 -8.95
N ASN A 57 -3.94 12.25 -9.05
CA ASN A 57 -4.67 12.70 -7.88
C ASN A 57 -5.72 11.64 -7.47
N TRP A 58 -5.83 11.39 -6.17
CA TRP A 58 -6.78 10.45 -5.56
C TRP A 58 -8.21 10.65 -6.07
N PHE A 59 -8.60 11.92 -6.31
CA PHE A 59 -9.89 12.29 -6.86
C PHE A 59 -10.15 11.66 -8.24
N ARG A 60 -9.20 11.77 -9.18
CA ARG A 60 -9.29 11.17 -10.52
C ARG A 60 -9.31 9.64 -10.48
N THR A 61 -8.61 9.05 -9.50
CA THR A 61 -8.57 7.60 -9.31
C THR A 61 -9.90 7.05 -8.76
N LEU A 62 -10.59 7.82 -7.92
CA LEU A 62 -11.92 7.47 -7.38
C LEU A 62 -13.07 7.71 -8.37
N GLU A 63 -12.97 8.67 -9.30
CA GLU A 63 -14.00 8.93 -10.32
C GLU A 63 -14.00 7.91 -11.47
N SER A 64 -12.96 7.08 -11.56
CA SER A 64 -12.87 5.98 -12.52
C SER A 64 -13.92 4.90 -12.21
N LYS A 65 -14.39 4.19 -13.26
CA LYS A 65 -15.30 3.02 -13.20
C LYS A 65 -14.86 1.88 -12.26
N LYS A 66 -13.68 1.98 -11.62
CA LYS A 66 -13.07 1.02 -10.68
C LYS A 66 -13.25 1.41 -9.20
N SER A 67 -14.06 2.42 -8.89
CA SER A 67 -14.22 3.01 -7.54
C SER A 67 -14.64 2.02 -6.44
N THR A 68 -15.30 0.91 -6.79
CA THR A 68 -15.79 -0.08 -5.81
C THR A 68 -14.71 -0.97 -5.20
N ASP A 69 -13.58 -1.18 -5.91
CA ASP A 69 -12.47 -2.04 -5.45
C ASP A 69 -11.29 -1.25 -4.86
N ILE A 70 -11.32 0.08 -4.95
CA ILE A 70 -10.25 0.95 -4.47
C ILE A 70 -10.60 1.41 -3.05
N PRO A 71 -9.64 1.37 -2.11
CA PRO A 71 -9.85 1.86 -0.76
C PRO A 71 -10.30 3.33 -0.80
N ALA A 72 -11.25 3.68 0.07
CA ALA A 72 -11.56 5.08 0.31
C ALA A 72 -10.32 5.80 0.87
N LYS A 73 -10.28 7.13 0.68
CA LYS A 73 -9.21 8.01 1.18
C LYS A 73 -8.93 7.78 2.68
N ASP A 74 -9.99 7.53 3.45
CA ASP A 74 -9.91 7.25 4.89
C ASP A 74 -9.09 6.00 5.22
N ALA A 75 -9.11 4.96 4.39
CA ALA A 75 -8.33 3.76 4.64
C ALA A 75 -6.82 4.04 4.53
N VAL A 76 -6.41 4.91 3.61
CA VAL A 76 -5.01 5.35 3.49
C VAL A 76 -4.61 6.26 4.65
N TYR A 77 -5.46 7.22 5.04
CA TYR A 77 -5.15 8.07 6.20
C TYR A 77 -5.06 7.27 7.50
N ARG A 78 -5.98 6.33 7.73
CA ARG A 78 -5.93 5.43 8.89
C ARG A 78 -4.69 4.54 8.88
N PHE A 79 -4.17 4.20 7.71
CA PHE A 79 -2.93 3.45 7.57
C PHE A 79 -1.69 4.31 7.86
N LEU A 80 -1.61 5.51 7.30
CA LEU A 80 -0.47 6.41 7.49
C LEU A 80 -0.39 6.98 8.92
N ASN A 81 -1.54 7.37 9.48
CA ASN A 81 -1.61 8.09 10.77
C ASN A 81 -1.78 7.17 11.98
N ARG A 82 -1.58 5.87 11.84
CA ARG A 82 -1.70 4.96 12.97
C ARG A 82 -0.52 5.13 13.93
N SER A 83 -0.81 5.51 15.16
CA SER A 83 0.19 5.79 16.21
C SER A 83 1.09 4.58 16.56
N THR A 84 0.59 3.35 16.36
CA THR A 84 1.36 2.13 16.64
C THR A 84 2.40 1.81 15.56
N TYR A 85 2.38 2.49 14.41
CA TYR A 85 3.27 2.23 13.30
C TYR A 85 4.57 3.04 13.41
N SER A 86 5.70 2.34 13.51
CA SER A 86 7.01 2.98 13.67
C SER A 86 7.64 3.29 12.30
N TRP A 87 7.13 4.30 11.60
CA TRP A 87 7.65 4.72 10.29
C TRP A 87 9.15 5.03 10.29
N ARG A 88 9.67 5.64 11.36
CA ARG A 88 11.12 5.88 11.52
C ARG A 88 11.92 4.57 11.51
N ARG A 89 11.44 3.54 12.21
CA ARG A 89 12.09 2.22 12.23
C ARG A 89 12.03 1.55 10.86
N PHE A 90 10.92 1.71 10.13
CA PHE A 90 10.82 1.24 8.75
C PHE A 90 11.88 1.88 7.85
N LEU A 91 12.03 3.21 7.89
CA LEU A 91 13.01 3.91 7.07
C LEU A 91 14.46 3.49 7.40
N LEU A 92 14.78 3.35 8.68
CA LEU A 92 16.10 2.86 9.13
C LEU A 92 16.39 1.44 8.64
N LEU A 93 15.39 0.56 8.65
CA LEU A 93 15.51 -0.81 8.15
C LEU A 93 15.60 -0.88 6.63
N LEU A 94 15.06 0.11 5.92
CA LEU A 94 15.09 0.18 4.47
C LEU A 94 16.40 0.77 3.95
N SER A 95 17.03 1.68 4.70
CA SER A 95 18.31 2.30 4.35
C SER A 95 19.54 1.45 4.70
N ALA A 96 19.34 0.41 5.52
CA ALA A 96 20.39 -0.51 5.98
C ALA A 96 20.63 -1.64 4.96
#